data_AF-A0AAD9MPR2-F1
#
_entry.id   AF-A0AAD9MPR2-F1
#
_cell.length_a   1.000
_cell.length_b   1.000
_cell.length_c   1.000
_cell.angle_alpha   90.00
_cell.angle_beta   90.00
_cell.angle_gamma   90.00
#
_symmetry.space_group_name_H-M   'P 1'
#
loop_
_entity.id
_entity.type
_entity.pdbx_description
1 polymer ?
#
loop_
_entity_poly.entity_id
_entity_poly.type
_entity_poly.pdbx_seq_one_letter_code
_entity_poly.pdbx_strand_id
1 'polypeptide(L)'
;MENLFSGNENMQRTTNDGRTYSLRVDLISYLGEERFALYNTLRIGPESDSYRLTVARYNETSTLDNSLKFHNDIRFSTKRRDNDKLATTDCAEIFAAGWWFSNGKCAVLTTSYVPYPVITYNGGMYGSVHGTNKQTFAKFARMMIRPN
;
A
#
# COMPACT_ATOMS: atom_id res chain seq x y z
N MET A 1 -14.30 12.09 9.61
CA MET A 1 -12.86 12.06 9.27
C MET A 1 -12.80 11.93 7.76
N GLU A 2 -12.11 12.84 7.08
CA GLU A 2 -12.04 12.85 5.61
C GLU A 2 -10.95 11.88 5.13
N ASN A 3 -11.24 11.11 4.08
CA ASN A 3 -10.24 10.31 3.40
C ASN A 3 -9.50 11.20 2.41
N LEU A 4 -8.20 11.43 2.66
CA LEU A 4 -7.37 12.28 1.81
C LEU A 4 -6.36 11.46 1.02
N PHE A 5 -6.31 11.69 -0.29
CA PHE A 5 -5.27 11.17 -1.18
C PHE A 5 -4.52 12.34 -1.81
N SER A 6 -3.21 12.43 -1.59
CA SER A 6 -2.39 13.55 -2.06
C SER A 6 -2.18 13.60 -3.58
N GLY A 7 -2.54 12.52 -4.30
CA GLY A 7 -2.35 12.40 -5.75
C GLY A 7 -0.96 11.88 -6.14
N ASN A 8 -0.91 11.06 -7.19
CA ASN A 8 0.32 10.40 -7.64
C ASN A 8 1.40 11.38 -8.11
N GLU A 9 1.02 12.43 -8.84
CA GLU A 9 1.95 13.45 -9.33
C GLU A 9 2.64 14.21 -8.19
N ASN A 10 1.90 14.58 -7.14
CA ASN A 10 2.48 15.26 -5.98
C ASN A 10 3.46 14.37 -5.22
N MET A 11 3.13 13.08 -5.06
CA MET A 11 4.03 12.10 -4.44
C MET A 11 5.28 11.86 -5.29
N GLN A 12 5.12 11.77 -6.62
CA GLN A 12 6.23 11.67 -7.56
C GLN A 12 7.16 12.88 -7.42
N ARG A 13 6.64 14.11 -7.51
CA ARG A 13 7.47 15.33 -7.45
C ARG A 13 8.19 15.44 -6.10
N THR A 14 7.50 15.13 -5.00
CA THR A 14 8.07 15.21 -3.66
C THR A 14 9.18 14.19 -3.44
N THR A 15 8.96 12.92 -3.82
CA THR A 15 9.93 11.84 -3.60
C THR A 15 11.11 11.83 -4.60
N ASN A 16 11.11 12.75 -5.56
CA ASN A 16 12.17 12.90 -6.56
C ASN A 16 12.83 14.29 -6.55
N ASP A 17 12.73 15.05 -5.46
CA ASP A 17 13.31 16.40 -5.33
C ASP A 17 14.84 16.44 -5.09
N GLY A 18 15.50 15.29 -5.18
CA GLY A 18 16.93 15.11 -4.92
C GLY A 18 17.25 14.54 -3.54
N ARG A 19 16.29 14.49 -2.61
CA ARG A 19 16.47 13.86 -1.28
C ARG A 19 16.03 12.40 -1.29
N THR A 20 16.47 11.65 -0.27
CA THR A 20 15.89 10.33 0.03
C THR A 20 14.74 10.51 1.01
N TYR A 21 13.61 9.86 0.76
CA TYR A 21 12.46 9.90 1.64
C TYR A 21 12.24 8.55 2.32
N SER A 22 11.80 8.60 3.57
CA SER A 22 11.22 7.48 4.31
C SER A 22 9.71 7.45 4.18
N LEU A 23 9.14 6.25 4.26
CA LEU A 23 7.71 5.99 4.37
C LEU A 23 7.38 5.42 5.75
N ARG A 24 6.31 5.94 6.36
CA ARG A 24 5.66 5.36 7.54
C ARG A 24 4.22 4.99 7.20
N VAL A 25 3.82 3.77 7.52
CA VAL A 25 2.44 3.30 7.45
C VAL A 25 1.96 3.07 8.87
N ASP A 26 0.90 3.76 9.29
CA ASP A 26 0.22 3.52 10.57
C ASP A 26 -1.12 2.82 10.31
N LEU A 27 -1.43 1.80 11.12
CA LEU A 27 -2.72 1.12 11.16
C LEU A 27 -3.28 1.16 12.58
N ILE A 28 -4.58 1.40 12.71
CA ILE A 28 -5.32 1.31 13.96
C ILE A 28 -6.40 0.25 13.79
N SER A 29 -6.44 -0.78 14.63
CA SER A 29 -7.47 -1.82 14.60
C SER A 29 -8.80 -1.33 15.19
N TYR A 30 -9.88 -2.09 14.98
CA TYR A 30 -11.17 -1.81 15.63
C TYR A 30 -11.14 -1.92 17.16
N LEU A 31 -10.15 -2.65 17.70
CA LEU A 31 -9.90 -2.76 19.14
C LEU A 31 -9.03 -1.62 19.68
N GLY A 32 -8.64 -0.66 18.83
CA GLY A 32 -7.81 0.48 19.20
C GLY A 32 -6.31 0.16 19.24
N GLU A 33 -5.87 -1.00 18.76
CA GLU A 33 -4.45 -1.33 18.71
C GLU A 33 -3.77 -0.54 17.59
N GLU A 34 -2.74 0.21 17.94
CA GLU A 34 -1.89 0.91 16.98
C GLU A 34 -0.68 0.06 16.58
N ARG A 35 -0.40 0.05 15.28
CA ARG A 35 0.72 -0.65 14.67
C ARG A 35 1.30 0.17 13.53
N PHE A 36 2.56 -0.07 13.20
CA PHE A 36 3.24 0.69 12.16
C PHE A 36 4.30 -0.13 11.40
N ALA A 37 4.57 0.28 10.16
CA ALA A 37 5.71 -0.15 9.36
C ALA A 37 6.53 1.05 8.88
N LEU A 38 7.86 0.92 8.90
CA LEU A 38 8.80 1.93 8.45
C LEU A 38 9.68 1.40 7.32
N TYR A 39 9.86 2.23 6.29
CA TYR A 39 10.77 1.99 5.17
C TYR A 39 11.66 3.21 5.01
N ASN A 40 12.98 3.05 5.04
CA ASN A 40 13.91 4.19 4.97
C ASN A 40 14.15 4.69 3.53
N THR A 41 13.46 4.11 2.54
CA THR A 41 13.53 4.53 1.14
C THR A 41 12.16 4.38 0.50
N LEU A 42 11.66 5.48 -0.05
CA LEU A 42 10.47 5.57 -0.89
C LEU A 42 10.80 6.43 -2.12
N ARG A 43 10.45 5.93 -3.30
CA ARG A 43 10.35 6.73 -4.53
C ARG A 43 9.14 6.31 -5.34
N ILE A 44 8.48 7.27 -5.97
CA ILE A 44 7.42 7.04 -6.95
C ILE A 44 7.97 7.38 -8.34
N GLY A 45 7.80 6.47 -9.30
CA GLY A 45 8.21 6.66 -10.70
C GLY A 45 7.41 7.76 -11.41
N PRO A 46 7.87 8.22 -12.58
CA PRO A 46 7.10 9.15 -13.41
C PRO A 46 5.81 8.51 -13.96
N GLU A 47 4.89 9.33 -14.46
CA GLU A 47 3.68 8.84 -15.13
C GLU A 47 3.99 7.93 -16.34
N SER A 48 5.10 8.18 -17.05
CA SER A 48 5.55 7.35 -18.17
C SER A 48 5.91 5.92 -17.77
N ASP A 49 6.22 5.69 -16.49
CA ASP A 49 6.36 4.36 -15.89
C ASP A 49 5.23 4.07 -14.89
N SER A 50 4.08 4.70 -15.10
CA SER A 50 2.84 4.49 -14.38
C SER A 50 3.01 4.55 -12.86
N TYR A 51 3.75 5.55 -12.38
CA TYR A 51 3.95 5.81 -10.96
C TYR A 51 4.47 4.61 -10.16
N ARG A 52 5.39 3.84 -10.75
CA ARG A 52 5.98 2.66 -10.12
C ARG A 52 6.44 2.90 -8.67
N LEU A 53 6.10 1.99 -7.76
CA LEU A 53 6.55 2.04 -6.37
C LEU A 53 7.99 1.53 -6.24
N THR A 54 8.83 2.29 -5.56
CA THR A 54 10.11 1.79 -5.01
C THR A 54 10.08 1.97 -3.49
N VAL A 55 10.11 0.86 -2.76
CA VAL A 55 10.22 0.83 -1.29
C VAL A 55 11.36 -0.09 -0.88
N ALA A 56 12.22 0.37 0.01
CA ALA A 56 13.37 -0.40 0.47
C ALA A 56 13.75 -0.05 1.91
N ARG A 57 14.72 -0.81 2.46
CA ARG A 57 15.26 -0.61 3.81
C ARG A 57 14.16 -0.61 4.88
N TYR A 58 13.36 -1.68 4.88
CA TYR A 58 12.38 -1.91 5.94
C TYR A 58 13.07 -1.94 7.31
N ASN A 59 12.50 -1.25 8.28
CA ASN A 59 13.10 -1.08 9.60
C ASN A 59 12.59 -2.14 10.57
N GLU A 60 13.49 -2.83 11.26
CA GLU A 60 13.19 -3.91 12.21
C GLU A 60 12.44 -3.44 13.47
N THR A 61 12.41 -2.13 13.75
CA THR A 61 11.59 -1.56 14.82
C THR A 61 10.09 -1.51 14.49
N SER A 62 9.72 -1.86 13.25
CA SER A 62 8.33 -1.93 12.80
C SER A 62 7.54 -3.02 13.57
N THR A 63 6.26 -2.77 13.80
CA THR A 63 5.35 -3.71 14.50
C THR A 63 4.42 -4.47 13.56
N LEU A 64 4.27 -3.98 12.32
CA LEU A 64 3.61 -4.67 11.20
C LEU A 64 4.64 -5.38 10.35
N ASP A 65 4.30 -6.54 9.79
CA ASP A 65 5.15 -7.20 8.81
C ASP A 65 5.44 -6.34 7.57
N ASN A 66 6.54 -6.70 6.89
CA ASN A 66 6.96 -6.11 5.63
C ASN A 66 6.05 -6.57 4.47
N SER A 67 4.81 -6.10 4.45
CA SER A 67 3.82 -6.42 3.40
C SER A 67 4.05 -5.63 2.10
N LEU A 68 4.62 -4.40 2.17
CA LEU A 68 4.87 -3.62 0.95
C LEU A 68 6.00 -4.20 0.08
N LYS A 69 6.82 -5.13 0.58
CA LYS A 69 7.80 -5.84 -0.25
C LYS A 69 7.19 -6.51 -1.48
N PHE A 70 5.95 -6.99 -1.37
CA PHE A 70 5.25 -7.64 -2.47
C PHE A 70 4.76 -6.65 -3.53
N HIS A 71 4.71 -5.36 -3.19
CA HIS A 71 4.24 -4.27 -4.04
C HIS A 71 5.40 -3.41 -4.58
N ASN A 72 6.64 -3.72 -4.16
CA ASN A 72 7.84 -3.04 -4.66
C ASN A 72 8.07 -3.34 -6.15
N ASP A 73 8.52 -2.34 -6.90
CA ASP A 73 8.76 -2.40 -8.35
C ASP A 73 7.49 -2.61 -9.21
N ILE A 74 6.32 -2.42 -8.62
CA ILE A 74 5.03 -2.58 -9.31
C ILE A 74 4.50 -1.23 -9.79
N ARG A 75 3.80 -1.23 -10.93
CA ARG A 75 3.14 -0.04 -11.51
C ARG A 75 1.80 0.21 -10.84
N PHE A 76 1.40 1.47 -10.75
CA PHE A 76 0.12 1.84 -10.17
C PHE A 76 -1.01 1.55 -11.16
N SER A 77 -2.06 0.88 -10.69
CA SER A 77 -3.25 0.55 -11.48
C SER A 77 -4.49 1.22 -10.89
N THR A 78 -5.47 1.47 -11.74
CA THR A 78 -6.81 1.97 -11.37
C THR A 78 -7.85 1.25 -12.21
N LYS A 79 -9.13 1.32 -11.83
CA LYS A 79 -10.24 0.73 -12.60
C LYS A 79 -10.23 1.07 -14.10
N ARG A 80 -9.71 2.23 -14.50
CA ARG A 80 -9.69 2.67 -15.91
C ARG A 80 -8.35 2.44 -16.61
N ARG A 81 -7.30 2.11 -15.87
CA ARG A 81 -5.95 1.92 -16.38
C ARG A 81 -5.30 0.79 -15.60
N ASP A 82 -5.46 -0.41 -16.14
CA ASP A 82 -4.83 -1.61 -15.62
C ASP A 82 -3.37 -1.66 -16.11
N ASN A 83 -2.45 -1.42 -15.18
CA ASN A 83 -1.02 -1.59 -15.38
C ASN A 83 -0.48 -2.77 -14.55
N ASP A 84 -1.37 -3.59 -13.97
CA ASP A 84 -0.95 -4.79 -13.28
C ASP A 84 -0.52 -5.80 -14.35
N LYS A 85 0.44 -6.66 -14.02
CA LYS A 85 1.07 -7.53 -15.03
C LYS A 85 0.18 -8.74 -15.40
N LEU A 86 -1.12 -8.79 -15.08
CA LEU A 86 -1.85 -10.05 -15.02
C LEU A 86 -3.29 -10.05 -15.55
N ALA A 87 -3.41 -10.62 -16.75
CA ALA A 87 -4.62 -10.90 -17.54
C ALA A 87 -5.67 -11.87 -16.93
N THR A 88 -5.75 -12.06 -15.61
CA THR A 88 -6.72 -13.02 -15.01
C THR A 88 -7.62 -12.45 -13.91
N THR A 89 -7.25 -11.35 -13.25
CA THR A 89 -8.08 -10.78 -12.17
C THR A 89 -7.84 -9.27 -12.06
N ASP A 90 -8.82 -8.44 -12.46
CA ASP A 90 -8.74 -6.98 -12.31
C ASP A 90 -8.96 -6.59 -10.83
N CYS A 91 -7.88 -6.57 -10.05
CA CYS A 91 -7.92 -6.16 -8.63
C CYS A 91 -8.48 -4.73 -8.50
N ALA A 92 -8.20 -3.86 -9.46
CA ALA A 92 -8.63 -2.46 -9.40
C ALA A 92 -10.15 -2.34 -9.60
N GLU A 93 -10.75 -3.22 -10.42
CA GLU A 93 -12.20 -3.35 -10.56
C GLU A 93 -12.82 -3.96 -9.31
N ILE A 94 -12.29 -5.07 -8.79
CA ILE A 94 -12.85 -5.78 -7.62
C ILE A 94 -12.88 -4.89 -6.38
N PHE A 95 -11.80 -4.16 -6.13
CA PHE A 95 -11.67 -3.29 -4.95
C PHE A 95 -12.12 -1.86 -5.21
N ALA A 96 -12.49 -1.53 -6.45
CA ALA A 96 -12.80 -0.16 -6.89
C ALA A 96 -11.78 0.86 -6.38
N ALA A 97 -10.49 0.50 -6.45
CA ALA A 97 -9.39 1.22 -5.80
C ALA A 97 -8.18 1.37 -6.71
N GLY A 98 -7.32 2.34 -6.40
CA GLY A 98 -6.02 2.52 -7.03
C GLY A 98 -4.90 2.00 -6.14
N TRP A 99 -4.03 1.13 -6.66
CA TRP A 99 -2.91 0.58 -5.90
C TRP A 99 -1.81 0.00 -6.81
N TRP A 100 -0.67 -0.32 -6.21
CA TRP A 100 0.41 -1.12 -6.81
C TRP A 100 0.11 -2.62 -6.69
N PHE A 101 -0.91 -3.11 -7.41
CA PHE A 101 -1.36 -4.51 -7.31
C PHE A 101 -0.34 -5.51 -7.87
N SER A 102 -0.01 -6.56 -7.10
CA SER A 102 0.98 -7.56 -7.49
C SER A 102 0.40 -8.97 -7.58
N ASN A 103 1.18 -9.91 -8.14
CA ASN A 103 0.71 -11.28 -8.43
C ASN A 103 0.13 -11.98 -7.20
N GLY A 104 -1.18 -12.27 -7.24
CA GLY A 104 -1.90 -12.94 -6.16
C GLY A 104 -2.06 -12.11 -4.88
N LYS A 105 -1.80 -10.80 -4.92
CA LYS A 105 -1.91 -9.88 -3.78
C LYS A 105 -2.67 -8.61 -4.16
N CYS A 106 -3.99 -8.71 -4.14
CA CYS A 106 -4.86 -7.54 -4.17
C CYS A 106 -5.03 -6.99 -2.74
N ALA A 107 -4.07 -6.20 -2.25
CA ALA A 107 -4.18 -5.50 -0.97
C ALA A 107 -4.29 -4.00 -1.22
N VAL A 108 -5.14 -3.29 -0.49
CA VAL A 108 -5.22 -1.81 -0.51
C VAL A 108 -5.38 -1.30 0.91
N LEU A 109 -4.89 -0.10 1.23
CA LEU A 109 -4.84 0.40 2.63
C LEU A 109 -6.15 0.26 3.40
N THR A 110 -7.25 0.67 2.78
CA THR A 110 -8.58 0.63 3.38
C THR A 110 -9.59 0.29 2.29
N THR A 111 -10.29 -0.84 2.42
CA THR A 111 -11.58 -1.03 1.76
C THR A 111 -12.62 -1.13 2.86
N SER A 112 -13.72 -0.43 2.72
CA SER A 112 -14.85 -0.51 3.65
C SER A 112 -15.79 -1.67 3.35
N TYR A 113 -15.65 -2.38 2.22
CA TYR A 113 -16.64 -3.35 1.79
C TYR A 113 -16.10 -4.30 0.69
N VAL A 114 -16.25 -5.61 0.88
CA VAL A 114 -16.07 -6.63 -0.16
C VAL A 114 -17.40 -7.36 -0.31
N PRO A 115 -18.17 -7.17 -1.41
CA PRO A 115 -19.53 -7.73 -1.55
C PRO A 115 -19.59 -9.25 -1.82
N TYR A 116 -18.46 -9.95 -1.93
CA TYR A 116 -18.41 -11.33 -2.39
C TYR A 116 -17.69 -12.26 -1.41
N PRO A 117 -18.14 -13.52 -1.24
CA PRO A 117 -17.42 -14.51 -0.45
C PRO A 117 -16.22 -15.00 -1.26
N VAL A 118 -15.14 -14.21 -1.31
CA VAL A 118 -13.92 -14.60 -2.03
C VAL A 118 -12.83 -14.96 -1.02
N ILE A 119 -12.73 -16.26 -0.81
CA ILE A 119 -11.94 -17.00 0.18
C ILE A 119 -10.41 -16.88 -0.02
N THR A 120 -9.91 -15.90 -0.79
CA THR A 120 -8.47 -15.78 -1.09
C THR A 120 -7.97 -14.39 -1.51
N TYR A 121 -8.82 -13.36 -1.57
CA TYR A 121 -8.36 -12.00 -1.88
C TYR A 121 -8.59 -11.09 -0.69
N ASN A 122 -7.54 -11.04 0.12
CA ASN A 122 -7.36 -10.22 1.28
C ASN A 122 -7.42 -8.70 0.95
N GLY A 123 -8.64 -8.16 0.82
CA GLY A 123 -8.90 -6.71 0.72
C GLY A 123 -8.69 -5.98 2.04
N GLY A 124 -7.99 -4.84 2.01
CA GLY A 124 -7.48 -4.14 3.19
C GLY A 124 -5.99 -4.40 3.39
N MET A 125 -5.21 -3.46 3.94
CA MET A 125 -3.87 -3.81 4.40
C MET A 125 -4.07 -4.75 5.59
N TYR A 126 -3.84 -6.02 5.35
CA TYR A 126 -3.65 -7.00 6.41
C TYR A 126 -2.39 -6.59 7.15
N GLY A 127 -2.58 -5.98 8.32
CA GLY A 127 -1.52 -5.90 9.29
C GLY A 127 -1.33 -7.29 9.85
N SER A 128 -0.43 -8.09 9.29
CA SER A 128 0.07 -9.25 10.03
C SER A 128 1.00 -8.72 11.11
N VAL A 129 0.69 -9.10 12.36
CA VAL A 129 1.50 -8.69 13.51
C VAL A 129 2.83 -9.38 13.39
N HIS A 130 3.91 -8.60 13.44
CA HIS A 130 5.25 -9.10 13.19
C HIS A 130 5.58 -10.31 14.06
N GLY A 131 6.02 -11.40 13.42
CA GLY A 131 6.33 -12.66 14.10
C GLY A 131 5.11 -13.51 14.50
N THR A 132 3.91 -13.21 13.99
CA THR A 132 2.69 -14.00 14.26
C THR A 132 1.88 -14.28 13.00
N ASN A 133 0.98 -15.28 13.07
CA ASN A 133 -0.02 -15.54 12.02
C ASN A 133 -1.31 -14.73 12.18
N LYS A 134 -1.36 -13.76 13.11
CA LYS A 134 -2.58 -12.97 13.36
C LYS A 134 -2.74 -11.89 12.29
N GLN A 135 -3.90 -11.90 11.65
CA GLN A 135 -4.32 -10.95 10.62
C GLN A 135 -5.40 -10.03 11.21
N THR A 136 -5.24 -8.71 11.07
CA THR A 136 -6.24 -7.73 11.52
C THR A 136 -6.59 -6.74 10.42
N PHE A 137 -7.88 -6.36 10.39
CA PHE A 137 -8.37 -5.27 9.55
C PHE A 137 -8.19 -3.94 10.29
N ALA A 138 -7.68 -2.95 9.56
CA ALA A 138 -7.51 -1.61 10.09
C ALA A 138 -8.82 -0.81 10.02
N LYS A 139 -9.22 -0.23 11.15
CA LYS A 139 -10.26 0.81 11.24
C LYS A 139 -9.75 2.13 10.64
N PHE A 140 -8.47 2.42 10.80
CA PHE A 140 -7.81 3.58 10.20
C PHE A 140 -6.45 3.19 9.63
N ALA A 141 -6.11 3.75 8.47
CA ALA A 141 -4.78 3.64 7.89
C ALA A 141 -4.27 5.01 7.47
N ARG A 142 -2.98 5.24 7.61
CA ARG A 142 -2.31 6.48 7.19
C ARG A 142 -0.93 6.16 6.62
N MET A 143 -0.62 6.73 5.45
CA MET A 143 0.73 6.75 4.90
C MET A 143 1.30 8.17 5.02
N MET A 144 2.55 8.27 5.47
CA MET A 144 3.27 9.54 5.62
C MET A 144 4.68 9.40 5.07
N ILE A 145 5.16 10.48 4.46
CA ILE A 145 6.51 10.55 3.92
C ILE A 145 7.31 11.64 4.63
N ARG A 146 8.61 11.42 4.78
CA ARG A 146 9.54 12.32 5.47
C ARG A 146 10.88 12.29 4.73
N PRO A 147 11.53 13.43 4.45
CA PRO A 147 12.92 13.41 3.99
C PRO A 147 13.82 12.83 5.09
N ASN A 148 14.81 12.03 4.70
CA ASN A 148 15.81 11.49 5.60
C ASN A 148 16.78 12.57 6.09
#